data_AF-A0A0L7M0S7-F1
#
_entry.id   AF-A0A0L7M0S7-F1
#
_cell.length_a   1.000
_cell.length_b   1.000
_cell.length_c   1.000
_cell.angle_alpha   90.00
_cell.angle_beta   90.00
_cell.angle_gamma   90.00
#
_symmetry.space_group_name_H-M   'P 1'
#
loop_
_entity.id
_entity.type
_entity.pdbx_description
1 polymer ?
#
loop_
_entity_poly.entity_id
_entity_poly.type
_entity_poly.pdbx_seq_one_letter_code
_entity_poly.pdbx_strand_id
1 'polypeptide(L)' 'YGNSCTSIFIEKKEWILTENKMKGVLNCPNVNCNIKLGKWSWTGICCSCGYLQIPAFMINSSNVDRMNISKTV' A
#
# COMPACT_ATOMS: atom_id res chain seq x y z
N TYR A 1 14.00 16.16 -0.59
CA TYR A 1 13.20 14.98 -0.21
C TYR A 1 12.45 15.32 1.07
N GLY A 2 11.13 15.09 1.13
CA GLY A 2 10.30 15.56 2.24
C GLY A 2 10.55 14.78 3.54
N ASN A 3 10.49 15.46 4.68
CA ASN A 3 10.73 14.87 6.03
C ASN A 3 9.65 13.87 6.46
N SER A 4 8.55 13.75 5.72
CA SER A 4 7.43 12.85 6.04
C SER A 4 7.02 12.04 4.81
N CYS A 5 7.07 10.72 4.91
CA CYS A 5 6.57 9.82 3.88
C CYS A 5 5.03 9.72 3.97
N THR A 6 4.34 10.00 2.87
CA THR A 6 2.88 9.86 2.74
C THR A 6 2.47 8.46 2.25
N SER A 7 3.44 7.57 2.05
CA SER A 7 3.27 6.23 1.52
C SER A 7 3.54 5.20 2.61
N ILE A 8 2.59 4.30 2.83
CA ILE A 8 2.71 3.18 3.75
C ILE A 8 2.98 1.94 2.91
N PHE A 9 4.08 1.24 3.19
CA PHE A 9 4.42 0.00 2.51
C PHE A 9 4.03 -1.19 3.37
N ILE A 10 3.40 -2.17 2.76
CA ILE A 10 3.01 -3.43 3.40
C ILE A 10 3.61 -4.61 2.65
N GLU A 11 3.60 -5.77 3.27
CA GLU A 11 3.87 -7.03 2.60
C GLU A 11 2.72 -7.42 1.68
N LYS A 12 3.01 -8.29 0.69
CA LYS A 12 1.95 -8.88 -0.15
C LYS A 12 0.96 -9.64 0.73
N LYS A 13 -0.32 -9.30 0.60
CA LYS A 13 -1.43 -10.07 1.17
C LYS A 13 -2.08 -10.95 0.12
N GLU A 14 -2.82 -11.96 0.58
CA GLU A 14 -3.48 -12.95 -0.28
C GLU A 14 -4.53 -12.32 -1.20
N TRP A 15 -5.26 -11.32 -0.69
CA TRP A 15 -6.27 -10.58 -1.46
C TRP A 15 -5.70 -9.67 -2.55
N ILE A 16 -4.38 -9.47 -2.58
CA ILE A 16 -3.70 -8.69 -3.62
C ILE A 16 -3.41 -9.62 -4.80
N LEU A 17 -4.26 -9.54 -5.82
CA LEU A 17 -4.11 -10.28 -7.07
C LEU A 17 -3.06 -9.62 -7.97
N THR A 18 -1.99 -10.36 -8.26
CA THR A 18 -0.85 -9.89 -9.08
C THR A 18 -0.72 -10.63 -10.42
N GLU A 19 -1.78 -11.34 -10.83
CA GLU A 19 -1.78 -12.28 -11.97
C GLU A 19 -1.11 -11.73 -13.22
N ASN A 20 0.06 -12.30 -13.55
CA ASN A 20 0.92 -12.00 -14.70
C ASN A 20 1.31 -10.52 -14.90
N LYS A 21 1.16 -9.67 -13.88
CA LYS A 21 1.46 -8.23 -13.96
C LYS A 21 2.64 -7.88 -13.08
N MET A 22 3.52 -7.03 -13.59
CA MET A 22 4.66 -6.50 -12.84
C MET A 22 4.28 -5.33 -11.92
N LYS A 23 3.17 -4.66 -12.22
CA LYS A 23 2.65 -3.50 -11.47
C LYS A 23 1.13 -3.43 -11.57
N GLY A 24 0.49 -2.84 -10.58
CA GLY A 24 -0.96 -2.70 -10.55
C GLY A 24 -1.47 -1.74 -9.50
N VAL A 25 -2.80 -1.73 -9.34
CA VAL A 25 -3.51 -0.91 -8.37
C VAL A 25 -3.85 -1.77 -7.15
N LEU A 26 -3.78 -1.16 -5.97
CA LEU A 26 -4.21 -1.78 -4.72
C LEU A 26 -5.59 -1.22 -4.35
N ASN A 27 -6.61 -2.06 -4.39
CA ASN A 27 -7.98 -1.68 -4.04
C ASN A 27 -8.39 -2.26 -2.68
N CYS A 28 -9.42 -1.70 -2.05
CA CYS A 28 -9.96 -2.27 -0.81
C CYS A 28 -10.47 -3.71 -1.07
N PRO A 29 -10.12 -4.69 -0.22
CA PRO A 29 -10.58 -6.07 -0.38
C PRO A 29 -12.09 -6.24 -0.20
N ASN A 30 -12.76 -5.26 0.43
CA ASN A 30 -14.21 -5.27 0.55
C ASN A 30 -14.85 -4.94 -0.81
N VAL A 31 -15.57 -5.89 -1.38
CA VAL A 31 -16.24 -5.80 -2.70
C VAL A 31 -17.23 -4.63 -2.77
N ASN A 32 -17.89 -4.29 -1.66
CA ASN A 32 -18.83 -3.16 -1.61
C ASN A 32 -18.12 -1.80 -1.59
N CYS A 33 -16.83 -1.76 -1.24
CA CYS A 33 -16.04 -0.54 -1.21
C CYS A 33 -15.20 -0.40 -2.49
N ASN A 34 -14.34 -1.39 -2.78
CA ASN A 34 -13.42 -1.45 -3.94
C ASN A 34 -12.66 -0.14 -4.24
N ILE A 35 -12.51 0.75 -3.25
CA ILE A 35 -11.83 2.02 -3.43
C ILE A 35 -10.33 1.80 -3.62
N LYS A 36 -9.71 2.65 -4.44
CA LYS A 36 -8.26 2.64 -4.62
C LYS A 36 -7.56 3.05 -3.31
N LEU A 37 -6.86 2.12 -2.69
CA LEU A 37 -6.00 2.38 -1.53
C LEU A 37 -4.61 2.85 -1.94
N GLY A 38 -4.11 2.36 -3.08
CA GLY A 38 -2.79 2.73 -3.59
C GLY A 38 -2.37 1.94 -4.82
N LYS A 39 -1.11 1.50 -4.87
CA LYS A 39 -0.52 0.80 -6.02
C LYS A 39 0.54 -0.20 -5.55
N TRP A 40 0.79 -1.20 -6.38
CA TRP A 40 1.83 -2.19 -6.13
C TRP A 40 2.73 -2.37 -7.37
N SER A 41 3.96 -2.81 -7.14
CA SER A 41 4.97 -3.04 -8.16
C SER A 41 6.02 -4.05 -7.68
N TRP A 42 6.25 -5.09 -8.46
CA TRP A 42 7.34 -6.03 -8.24
C TRP A 42 8.71 -5.42 -8.54
N THR A 43 8.78 -4.42 -9.42
CA THR A 43 10.02 -3.66 -9.70
C THR A 43 10.21 -2.48 -8.75
N GLY A 44 9.32 -2.31 -7.78
CA GLY A 44 9.37 -1.28 -6.75
C GLY A 44 8.69 0.05 -7.06
N ILE A 45 8.62 0.88 -6.03
CA ILE A 45 8.01 2.21 -6.02
C ILE A 45 8.87 3.16 -5.18
N CYS A 46 9.18 4.34 -5.73
CA CYS A 46 9.78 5.44 -4.97
C CYS A 46 8.72 6.24 -4.22
N CYS A 47 8.94 6.48 -2.92
CA CYS A 47 8.13 7.40 -2.12
C CYS A 47 8.49 8.87 -2.39
N SER A 48 7.65 9.79 -1.92
CA SER A 48 7.94 11.23 -1.83
C SER A 48 9.18 11.56 -0.97
N CYS A 49 9.57 10.63 -0.10
CA CYS A 49 10.78 10.69 0.71
C CYS A 49 12.07 10.29 -0.03
N GLY A 50 11.99 9.84 -1.29
CA GLY A 50 13.16 9.41 -2.09
C GLY A 50 13.60 7.96 -1.86
N TYR A 51 13.06 7.29 -0.85
CA TYR A 51 13.28 5.87 -0.63
C TYR A 51 12.57 5.00 -1.69
N LEU A 52 13.26 3.96 -2.15
CA LEU A 52 12.76 2.96 -3.10
C LEU A 52 12.53 1.64 -2.38
N GLN A 53 11.27 1.18 -2.35
CA GLN A 53 10.91 -0.13 -1.83
C GLN A 53 10.78 -1.13 -2.97
N ILE A 54 11.37 -2.33 -2.84
CA ILE A 54 11.22 -3.46 -3.79
C ILE A 54 11.08 -4.78 -2.99
N PRO A 55 10.05 -5.62 -3.22
CA PRO A 55 8.81 -5.30 -3.93
C PRO A 55 7.98 -4.27 -3.15
N ALA A 56 7.19 -3.47 -3.84
CA ALA A 56 6.41 -2.41 -3.21
C ALA A 56 4.91 -2.69 -3.29
N PHE A 57 4.25 -2.77 -2.13
CA PHE A 57 2.80 -2.70 -2.00
C PHE A 57 2.47 -1.47 -1.18
N MET A 58 2.09 -0.39 -1.86
CA MET A 58 2.03 0.94 -1.31
C MET A 58 0.58 1.39 -1.14
N ILE A 59 0.24 1.84 0.07
CA ILE A 59 -1.02 2.49 0.43
C ILE A 59 -0.77 3.99 0.63
N ASN A 60 -1.65 4.82 0.08
CA ASN A 60 -1.60 6.25 0.32
C ASN A 60 -2.20 6.57 1.70
N SER A 61 -1.45 7.27 2.54
CA SER A 61 -1.94 7.75 3.84
C SER A 61 -3.18 8.65 3.74
N SER A 62 -3.43 9.28 2.60
CA SER A 62 -4.64 10.09 2.36
C SER A 62 -5.92 9.25 2.26
N ASN A 63 -5.80 7.94 2.01
CA ASN A 63 -6.94 7.07 1.73
C ASN A 63 -7.28 6.13 2.90
N VAL A 64 -6.51 6.19 3.99
CA VAL A 64 -6.66 5.29 5.15
C VAL A 64 -6.34 6.03 6.45
N ASP A 65 -7.10 5.71 7.49
CA ASP A 65 -6.80 6.13 8.86
C ASP A 65 -6.07 5.03 9.63
N ARG A 66 -5.23 5.43 10.58
CA ARG A 66 -4.53 4.50 11.47
C ARG A 66 -5.33 4.37 12.76
N MET A 67 -5.77 3.16 13.07
CA MET A 67 -6.37 2.83 14.36
C MET A 67 -5.34 2.11 15.25
N ASN A 68 -5.21 2.57 16.49
CA ASN A 68 -4.42 1.88 17.49
C ASN A 68 -5.23 0.71 18.02
N ILE A 69 -4.77 -0.52 17.75
CA ILE A 69 -5.33 -1.71 18.39
C ILE A 69 -4.63 -1.85 19.74
N SER A 70 -5.14 -1.19 20.78
CA SER A 70 -4.76 -1.54 22.15
C SER A 70 -5.23 -2.98 22.37
N LYS A 71 -4.29 -3.92 22.49
CA LYS A 71 -4.61 -5.27 22.94
C LYS A 71 -5.19 -5.14 24.34
N THR A 72 -6.51 -5.15 24.45
CA THR A 72 -7.19 -5.40 25.72
C THR A 72 -6.87 -6.84 26.06
N VAL A 73 -5.96 -7.01 27.03
CA VAL A 73 -5.81 -8.27 27.77
C VAL A 73 -6.95 -8.35 28.77
#